data_AF-A0A210R4V8-F1
#
_entry.id   AF-A0A210R4V8-F1
#
_cell.length_a   1.000
_cell.length_b   1.000
_cell.length_c   1.000
_cell.angle_alpha   90.00
_cell.angle_beta   90.00
_cell.angle_gamma   90.00
#
_symmetry.space_group_name_H-M   'P 1'
#
loop_
_entity.id
_entity.type
_entity.pdbx_description
1 polymer ?
#
loop_
_entity_poly.entity_id
_entity_poly.type
_entity_poly.pdbx_seq_one_letter_code
_entity_poly.pdbx_strand_id
1 'polypeptide(L)'
;MAQHRYIQLKTSMNTYFADNVKENLLHLREKASGYVQGPSQYMNLNWYEICRGLESRGLIGTFNLGVLKEIIEDMPIGESALRDLIDSAEIDISNMAGQ
;
A
#
# COMPACT_ATOMS: atom_id res chain seq x y z
N MET A 1 4.25 -17.23 -8.02
CA MET A 1 2.81 -17.09 -7.72
C MET A 1 2.57 -15.97 -6.71
N ALA A 2 3.23 -15.96 -5.55
CA ALA A 2 3.16 -14.88 -4.56
C ALA A 2 3.41 -13.46 -5.12
N GLN A 3 4.43 -13.28 -5.97
CA GLN A 3 4.72 -11.99 -6.62
C GLN A 3 3.55 -11.49 -7.48
N HIS A 4 2.84 -12.39 -8.17
CA HIS A 4 1.68 -12.02 -8.98
C HIS A 4 0.53 -11.55 -8.09
N ARG A 5 0.31 -12.22 -6.95
CA ARG A 5 -0.71 -11.83 -5.98
C ARG A 5 -0.43 -10.45 -5.37
N TYR A 6 0.84 -10.16 -5.06
CA TYR A 6 1.24 -8.83 -4.61
C TYR A 6 0.99 -7.73 -5.65
N ILE A 7 1.26 -8.00 -6.93
CA ILE A 7 0.93 -7.06 -8.03
C ILE A 7 -0.59 -6.84 -8.15
N GLN A 8 -1.39 -7.91 -8.00
CA GLN A 8 -2.85 -7.79 -8.00
C GLN A 8 -3.35 -6.95 -6.81
N LEU A 9 -2.82 -7.15 -5.60
CA LEU A 9 -3.14 -6.33 -4.44
C LEU A 9 -2.94 -4.84 -4.75
N LYS A 10 -1.75 -4.46 -5.25
CA LYS A 10 -1.48 -3.07 -5.63
C LYS A 10 -2.45 -2.53 -6.68
N THR A 11 -2.84 -3.36 -7.64
CA THR A 11 -3.81 -2.99 -8.68
C THR A 11 -5.20 -2.75 -8.08
N SER A 12 -5.65 -3.63 -7.18
CA SER A 12 -6.94 -3.49 -6.50
C SER A 12 -6.97 -2.28 -5.57
N MET A 13 -5.91 -2.02 -4.81
CA MET A 13 -5.83 -0.85 -3.92
C MET A 13 -5.81 0.47 -4.70
N ASN A 14 -5.27 0.49 -5.93
CA ASN A 14 -5.20 1.71 -6.74
C ASN A 14 -6.57 2.39 -6.95
N THR A 15 -7.68 1.66 -6.92
CA THR A 15 -9.03 2.25 -7.06
C THR A 15 -9.41 3.15 -5.89
N TYR A 16 -8.79 2.96 -4.73
CA TYR A 16 -9.01 3.77 -3.52
C TYR A 16 -8.10 5.00 -3.45
N PHE A 17 -7.09 5.06 -4.32
CA PHE A 17 -6.05 6.10 -4.34
C PHE A 17 -5.92 6.79 -5.70
N ALA A 18 -6.86 6.53 -6.61
CA ALA A 18 -6.94 7.24 -7.87
C ALA A 18 -7.22 8.74 -7.62
N ASP A 19 -6.83 9.61 -8.57
CA ASP A 19 -6.86 11.08 -8.41
C ASP A 19 -8.24 11.68 -8.09
N ASN A 20 -9.32 10.90 -8.26
CA ASN A 20 -10.68 11.27 -7.87
C ASN A 20 -11.00 11.02 -6.38
N VAL A 21 -10.12 10.35 -5.63
CA VAL A 21 -10.20 10.16 -4.17
C VAL A 21 -9.06 10.91 -3.49
N LYS A 22 -9.07 12.24 -3.66
CA LYS A 22 -7.98 13.13 -3.24
C LYS A 22 -7.65 13.03 -1.75
N GLU A 23 -8.64 12.79 -0.91
CA GLU A 23 -8.48 12.67 0.55
C GLU A 23 -7.66 11.44 0.93
N ASN A 24 -7.96 10.27 0.36
CA ASN A 24 -7.19 9.05 0.61
C ASN A 24 -5.76 9.16 0.08
N LEU A 25 -5.57 9.75 -1.11
CA LEU A 25 -4.23 9.94 -1.67
C LEU A 25 -3.41 10.95 -0.84
N LEU A 26 -4.04 12.00 -0.30
CA LEU A 26 -3.38 12.94 0.60
C LEU A 26 -2.95 12.26 1.90
N HIS A 27 -3.86 11.53 2.56
CA HIS A 27 -3.57 10.77 3.78
C HIS A 27 -2.45 9.76 3.56
N LEU A 28 -2.49 9.05 2.43
CA LEU A 28 -1.46 8.11 2.03
C LEU A 28 -0.08 8.79 1.93
N ARG A 29 -0.01 9.95 1.27
CA ARG A 29 1.24 10.71 1.11
C ARG A 29 1.80 11.15 2.46
N GLU A 30 0.94 11.64 3.34
CA GLU A 30 1.32 12.07 4.69
C GLU A 30 1.89 10.90 5.49
N LYS A 31 1.15 9.79 5.62
CA LYS A 31 1.60 8.60 6.35
C LYS A 31 2.87 8.01 5.74
N ALA A 32 2.91 7.81 4.41
CA ALA A 32 4.08 7.26 3.74
C ALA A 32 5.33 8.14 3.95
N SER A 33 5.18 9.47 3.91
CA SER A 33 6.29 10.38 4.16
C SER A 33 6.89 10.27 5.56
N GLY A 34 6.14 9.78 6.55
CA GLY A 34 6.69 9.49 7.88
C GLY A 34 7.77 8.40 7.86
N TYR A 35 7.67 7.45 6.94
CA TYR A 35 8.64 6.36 6.78
C TYR A 35 9.84 6.74 5.91
N VAL A 36 9.75 7.87 5.21
CA VAL A 36 10.72 8.25 4.19
C VAL A 36 11.20 9.66 4.48
N GLN A 37 12.47 9.83 4.87
CA GLN A 37 13.04 11.13 5.25
C GLN A 37 12.82 12.22 4.16
N GLY A 38 11.71 12.96 4.26
CA GLY A 38 11.38 14.11 3.40
C GLY A 38 9.94 14.14 2.85
N PRO A 39 8.97 14.78 3.54
CA PRO A 39 7.59 14.96 3.04
C PRO A 39 7.47 15.68 1.69
N SER A 40 8.45 16.50 1.32
CA SER A 40 8.47 17.20 0.03
C SER A 40 8.58 16.28 -1.19
N GLN A 41 9.13 15.07 -1.04
CA GLN A 41 9.29 14.12 -2.16
C GLN A 41 7.98 13.35 -2.47
N TYR A 42 7.05 13.30 -1.51
CA TYR A 42 5.84 12.47 -1.61
C TYR A 42 4.58 13.26 -1.98
N MET A 43 4.60 14.59 -1.87
CA MET A 43 3.42 15.46 -2.09
C MET A 43 2.76 15.31 -3.46
N ASN A 44 3.50 14.92 -4.50
CA ASN A 44 2.99 14.78 -5.87
C ASN A 44 2.96 13.33 -6.37
N LEU A 45 3.31 12.35 -5.54
CA LEU A 45 3.40 10.96 -5.98
C LEU A 45 2.03 10.31 -6.07
N ASN A 46 1.80 9.52 -7.11
CA ASN A 46 0.65 8.62 -7.19
C ASN A 46 0.88 7.35 -6.36
N TRP A 47 -0.17 6.55 -6.19
CA TRP A 47 -0.13 5.27 -5.46
C TRP A 47 1.06 4.37 -5.84
N TYR A 48 1.30 4.16 -7.13
CA TYR A 48 2.37 3.27 -7.58
C TYR A 48 3.77 3.82 -7.33
N GLU A 49 3.93 5.14 -7.44
CA GLU A 49 5.20 5.82 -7.11
C GLU A 49 5.50 5.73 -5.62
N ILE A 50 4.47 5.90 -4.78
CA ILE A 50 4.56 5.72 -3.32
C ILE A 50 4.97 4.27 -3.01
N CYS A 51 4.28 3.28 -3.59
CA CYS A 51 4.65 1.87 -3.42
C CYS A 51 6.11 1.63 -3.81
N ARG A 52 6.55 2.12 -4.98
CA ARG A 52 7.93 1.94 -5.45
C ARG A 52 8.94 2.52 -4.48
N GLY A 53 8.67 3.70 -3.92
CA GLY A 53 9.53 4.33 -2.93
C GLY A 53 9.66 3.47 -1.66
N LEU A 54 8.54 2.95 -1.15
CA LEU A 54 8.51 2.07 0.02
C LEU A 54 9.20 0.72 -0.26
N GLU A 55 8.97 0.13 -1.44
CA GLU A 55 9.60 -1.12 -1.90
C GLU A 55 11.12 -0.97 -2.00
N SER A 56 11.63 0.13 -2.56
CA SER A 56 13.07 0.39 -2.71
C SER A 56 13.81 0.46 -1.37
N ARG A 57 13.07 0.66 -0.27
CA ARG A 57 13.57 0.74 1.11
C ARG A 57 13.28 -0.52 1.92
N GLY A 58 12.65 -1.53 1.31
CA GLY A 58 12.26 -2.77 1.98
C GLY A 58 11.13 -2.61 2.99
N LEU A 59 10.44 -1.46 3.01
CA LEU A 59 9.34 -1.18 3.95
C LEU A 59 8.08 -1.98 3.61
N ILE A 60 7.84 -2.18 2.32
CA ILE A 60 6.77 -3.04 1.81
C ILE A 60 7.35 -4.00 0.75
N GLY A 61 6.68 -5.11 0.53
CA GLY A 61 7.01 -6.05 -0.54
C GLY A 61 6.15 -7.29 -0.47
N THR A 62 6.40 -8.25 -1.36
CA THR A 62 5.61 -9.49 -1.47
C THR A 62 5.43 -10.20 -0.14
N PHE A 63 6.45 -10.27 0.72
CA PHE A 63 6.38 -10.93 2.03
C PHE A 63 6.37 -9.94 3.20
N ASN A 64 6.12 -8.65 2.93
CA ASN A 64 6.10 -7.61 3.95
C ASN A 64 4.98 -6.61 3.64
N LEU A 65 3.79 -6.86 4.19
CA LEU A 65 2.62 -5.98 4.01
C LEU A 65 2.26 -5.22 5.30
N GLY A 66 3.02 -5.38 6.39
CA GLY A 66 2.74 -4.74 7.68
C GLY A 66 2.68 -3.21 7.60
N VAL A 67 3.67 -2.59 6.95
CA VAL A 67 3.69 -1.12 6.76
C VAL A 67 2.53 -0.65 5.89
N LEU A 68 2.01 -1.46 4.96
CA LEU A 68 0.80 -1.09 4.21
C LEU A 68 -0.41 -0.96 5.13
N LYS A 69 -0.53 -1.83 6.15
CA LYS A 69 -1.63 -1.78 7.13
C LYS A 69 -1.57 -0.53 8.00
N GLU A 70 -0.36 -0.14 8.43
CA GLU A 70 -0.15 1.09 9.20
C GLU A 70 -0.43 2.34 8.36
N ILE A 71 -0.07 2.32 7.07
CA ILE A 71 -0.30 3.44 6.16
C ILE A 71 -1.79 3.66 5.88
N ILE A 72 -2.58 2.59 5.77
CA ILE A 72 -4.03 2.69 5.55
C ILE A 72 -4.84 2.91 6.83
N GLU A 73 -4.19 2.92 7.99
CA GLU A 73 -4.86 3.19 9.27
C GLU A 73 -5.43 4.61 9.29
N ASP A 74 -6.63 4.76 9.84
CA ASP A 74 -7.39 6.00 9.87
C ASP A 74 -7.72 6.57 8.47
N MET A 75 -7.79 5.72 7.45
CA MET A 75 -8.11 6.18 6.09
C MET A 75 -9.51 6.81 6.07
N PRO A 76 -9.66 8.04 5.54
CA PRO A 76 -10.95 8.73 5.51
C PRO A 76 -12.06 7.90 4.87
N ILE A 77 -11.73 7.13 3.83
CA ILE A 77 -12.68 6.34 3.05
C ILE A 77 -12.14 4.92 2.82
N GLY A 78 -12.93 3.92 3.19
CA GLY A 78 -12.69 2.54 2.78
C GLY A 78 -11.59 1.80 3.54
N GLU A 79 -11.20 2.27 4.73
CA GLU A 79 -10.20 1.64 5.59
C GLU A 79 -10.44 0.13 5.76
N SER A 80 -11.64 -0.28 6.18
CA SER A 80 -11.95 -1.71 6.41
C SER A 80 -11.81 -2.53 5.13
N ALA A 81 -12.25 -2.01 3.99
CA ALA A 81 -12.13 -2.71 2.71
C ALA A 81 -10.66 -2.82 2.25
N LEU A 82 -9.86 -1.78 2.48
CA LEU A 82 -8.42 -1.82 2.22
C LEU A 82 -7.72 -2.82 3.15
N ARG A 83 -8.12 -2.89 4.42
CA ARG A 83 -7.58 -3.83 5.39
C ARG A 83 -7.88 -5.27 4.99
N ASP A 84 -9.12 -5.56 4.61
CA ASP A 84 -9.53 -6.89 4.13
C ASP A 84 -8.75 -7.32 2.88
N LEU A 85 -8.50 -6.39 1.95
CA LEU A 85 -7.68 -6.67 0.76
C LEU A 85 -6.24 -7.07 1.13
N ILE A 86 -5.62 -6.35 2.07
CA ILE A 86 -4.26 -6.65 2.52
C ILE A 86 -4.23 -7.99 3.26
N ASP A 87 -5.15 -8.21 4.20
CA ASP A 87 -5.21 -9.44 5.00
C ASP A 87 -5.45 -10.67 4.10
N SER A 88 -6.35 -10.57 3.12
CA SER A 88 -6.55 -11.63 2.12
C SER A 88 -5.29 -11.90 1.30
N ALA A 89 -4.59 -10.85 0.84
CA ALA A 89 -3.36 -11.02 0.07
C ALA A 89 -2.23 -11.65 0.91
N GLU A 90 -2.09 -11.29 2.19
CA GLU A 90 -1.12 -11.92 3.09
C GLU A 90 -1.35 -13.42 3.27
N ILE A 91 -2.61 -13.84 3.44
CA ILE A 91 -2.99 -15.25 3.55
C ILE A 91 -2.63 -15.99 2.26
N ASP A 92 -3.03 -15.45 1.10
CA ASP A 92 -2.77 -16.06 -0.20
C ASP A 92 -1.26 -16.20 -0.47
N ILE A 93 -0.50 -15.14 -0.21
CA ILE A 93 0.96 -15.12 -0.38
C ILE A 93 1.62 -16.16 0.53
N SER A 94 1.19 -16.25 1.79
CA SER A 94 1.73 -17.23 2.75
C SER A 94 1.47 -18.66 2.30
N ASN A 95 0.25 -18.95 1.85
CA ASN A 95 -0.13 -20.26 1.32
C ASN A 95 0.68 -20.63 0.06
N MET A 96 0.98 -19.66 -0.80
CA MET A 96 1.79 -19.87 -2.01
C MET A 96 3.29 -19.97 -1.74
N ALA A 97 3.79 -19.49 -0.59
CA ALA A 97 5.21 -19.59 -0.22
C ALA A 97 5.53 -20.91 0.50
N GLY A 98 4.53 -21.53 1.14
CA GLY A 98 4.65 -22.84 1.77
C GLY A 98 4.43 -24.03 0.82
N GLN A 99 4.11 -23.76 -0.44
CA GLN A 99 3.95 -24.75 -1.53
C GLN A 99 5.13 -24.67 -2.50
#